data_AF-A0A0G2H0E0-F1
#
_entry.id   AF-A0A0G2H0E0-F1
#
_cell.length_a   1.000
_cell.length_b   1.000
_cell.length_c   1.000
_cell.angle_alpha   90.00
_cell.angle_beta   90.00
_cell.angle_gamma   90.00
#
_symmetry.space_group_name_H-M   'P 1'
#
loop_
_entity.id
_entity.type
_entity.pdbx_description
1 polymer ?
#
loop_
_entity_poly.entity_id
_entity_poly.type
_entity_poly.pdbx_seq_one_letter_code
_entity_poly.pdbx_strand_id
1 'polypeptide(L)'
;MRHFGILLLTTALGATGSKAINLYAATSDGNLTSLSLTGSDSGNNLTVSITAPLSGVSHEVFTTEAGKRGFATASYNQSAISVIGLGEDGALDEPLQIIRPTLETTGPVISRQDRSYLHQVLVDPKGEYLVMNDLGGDRVRILNWDAENLAPLTELEPLRTDAGSGPRHGVFWKPATSDDLYYFVVGELSQYVYSYKITYTDAGLTWTKIFEIPGLGFENEVPALTSPLSEIALSPDNKFLIVSHRDVSFTNSTKRASGPSDTLSTFAINQDGTLDLLQLAPSGGWSPRHFALNKAGDLLAVGHQTNKTVVIWERDPETGKIVTAEDGGPAAIIELSGAVVCTIWDE
;
A
#
# COMPACT_ATOMS: atom_id res chain seq x y z
N MET A 1 29.71 -2.70 7.70
CA MET A 1 28.23 -2.77 7.60
C MET A 1 27.76 -1.52 6.90
N ARG A 2 27.20 -1.63 5.70
CA ARG A 2 26.61 -0.49 4.98
C ARG A 2 25.12 -0.48 5.31
N HIS A 3 24.65 0.64 5.85
CA HIS A 3 23.25 0.85 6.22
C HIS A 3 22.44 1.15 4.95
N PHE A 4 21.29 0.52 4.79
CA PHE A 4 20.41 0.69 3.64
C PHE A 4 19.17 1.49 4.06
N GLY A 5 18.87 2.56 3.32
CA GLY A 5 17.65 3.34 3.45
C GLY A 5 16.68 3.02 2.31
N ILE A 6 15.40 2.93 2.63
CA ILE A 6 14.28 2.84 1.68
C ILE A 6 13.87 4.28 1.37
N LEU A 7 13.83 4.65 0.09
CA LEU A 7 13.37 5.94 -0.38
C LEU A 7 11.89 5.83 -0.75
N LEU A 8 11.00 6.52 -0.03
CA LEU A 8 9.61 6.71 -0.43
C LEU A 8 9.46 8.15 -0.92
N LEU A 9 9.00 8.33 -2.15
CA LEU A 9 8.61 9.65 -2.68
C LEU A 9 7.16 9.93 -2.28
N THR A 10 6.90 11.07 -1.67
CA THR A 10 5.58 11.72 -1.68
C THR A 10 5.75 13.16 -2.20
N THR A 11 4.87 13.54 -3.12
CA THR A 11 5.03 14.55 -4.20
C THR A 11 5.20 16.02 -3.80
N ALA A 12 5.76 16.84 -4.72
CA ALA A 12 5.18 18.14 -5.14
C ALA A 12 5.69 18.68 -6.50
N LEU A 13 4.77 18.77 -7.47
CA LEU A 13 4.64 19.66 -8.65
C LEU A 13 5.83 19.93 -9.59
N GLY A 14 5.68 19.50 -10.84
CA GLY A 14 6.48 19.97 -11.97
C GLY A 14 6.25 21.45 -12.31
N ALA A 15 7.37 22.15 -12.57
CA ALA A 15 7.61 23.15 -13.62
C ALA A 15 8.74 24.08 -13.20
N THR A 16 9.79 24.14 -14.02
CA THR A 16 10.88 25.13 -14.10
C THR A 16 10.80 26.28 -13.09
N GLY A 17 11.46 26.10 -11.95
CA GLY A 17 11.58 27.12 -10.90
C GLY A 17 12.06 26.46 -9.62
N SER A 18 13.02 27.09 -8.94
CA SER A 18 13.68 26.60 -7.72
C SER A 18 12.70 26.27 -6.57
N LYS A 19 12.09 25.08 -6.59
CA LYS A 19 11.31 24.54 -5.47
C LYS A 19 12.04 23.35 -4.86
N ALA A 20 12.05 23.30 -3.54
CA ALA A 20 12.59 22.18 -2.80
C ALA A 20 11.67 20.95 -2.97
N ILE A 21 12.25 19.79 -3.25
CA ILE A 21 11.55 18.50 -3.20
C ILE A 21 11.85 17.90 -1.84
N ASN A 22 10.83 17.60 -1.03
CA ASN A 22 11.03 16.86 0.21
C ASN A 22 10.86 15.35 -0.06
N LEU A 23 11.86 14.56 0.31
CA LEU A 23 11.86 13.10 0.24
C LEU A 23 11.79 12.55 1.66
N TYR A 24 11.03 11.47 1.87
CA TYR A 24 10.98 10.81 3.17
C TYR A 24 11.60 9.42 3.05
N ALA A 25 12.69 9.17 3.77
CA ALA A 25 13.43 7.92 3.71
C ALA A 25 13.34 7.17 5.03
N ALA A 26 12.94 5.91 5.02
CA ALA A 26 12.99 5.06 6.21
C ALA A 26 14.30 4.25 6.23
N THR A 27 15.05 4.27 7.33
CA THR A 27 16.26 3.45 7.48
C THR A 27 15.93 2.03 7.95
N SER A 28 16.86 1.08 7.76
CA SER A 28 16.73 -0.30 8.24
C SER A 28 16.45 -0.44 9.75
N ASP A 29 16.94 0.52 10.53
CA ASP A 29 16.79 0.56 11.99
C ASP A 29 15.51 1.28 12.40
N GLY A 30 14.83 1.84 11.40
CA GLY A 30 13.48 2.29 11.53
C GLY A 30 13.30 3.75 11.90
N ASN A 31 14.19 4.58 11.40
CA ASN A 31 14.05 6.01 11.49
C ASN A 31 13.49 6.54 10.18
N LEU A 32 12.45 7.37 10.27
CA LEU A 32 11.97 8.14 9.14
C LEU A 32 12.76 9.45 9.06
N THR A 33 13.41 9.68 7.93
CA THR A 33 14.24 10.85 7.69
C THR A 33 13.59 11.71 6.62
N SER A 34 13.23 12.95 6.95
CA SER A 34 12.91 13.96 5.93
C SER A 34 14.21 14.50 5.32
N LEU A 35 14.25 14.54 3.99
CA LEU A 35 15.36 15.00 3.17
C LEU A 35 14.84 16.12 2.27
N SER A 36 15.36 17.33 2.39
CA SER A 36 15.02 18.40 1.44
C SER A 36 16.07 18.45 0.33
N LEU A 37 15.65 18.26 -0.91
CA LEU A 37 16.47 18.44 -2.10
C LEU A 37 16.23 19.84 -2.66
N THR A 38 17.26 20.68 -2.61
CA THR A 38 17.24 22.02 -3.23
C THR A 38 18.33 22.09 -4.28
N GLY A 39 18.03 22.50 -5.51
CA GLY A 39 19.04 22.48 -6.56
C GLY A 39 18.66 23.15 -7.87
N SER A 40 19.66 23.21 -8.74
CA SER A 40 19.58 23.63 -10.16
C SER A 40 20.42 22.66 -10.99
N ASP A 41 20.41 22.79 -12.32
CA ASP A 41 21.18 21.92 -13.24
C ASP A 41 22.68 21.81 -12.90
N SER A 42 23.23 22.75 -12.10
CA SER A 42 24.63 22.76 -11.64
C SER A 42 24.90 22.10 -10.27
N GLY A 43 23.88 21.58 -9.58
CA GLY A 43 24.06 20.85 -8.32
C GLY A 43 22.84 20.85 -7.40
N ASN A 44 22.71 19.77 -6.63
CA ASN A 44 21.67 19.57 -5.62
C ASN A 44 22.28 19.53 -4.22
N ASN A 45 21.69 20.26 -3.28
CA ASN A 45 21.93 20.17 -1.85
C ASN A 45 20.87 19.27 -1.21
N LEU A 46 21.32 18.33 -0.40
CA LEU A 46 20.48 17.43 0.40
C LEU A 46 20.64 17.79 1.87
N THR A 47 19.58 18.28 2.52
CA THR A 47 19.57 18.52 3.96
C THR A 47 18.71 17.49 4.67
N VAL A 48 19.28 16.84 5.69
CA VAL A 48 18.56 15.94 6.59
C VAL A 48 17.90 16.80 7.66
N SER A 49 16.57 16.79 7.72
CA SER A 49 15.84 17.68 8.61
C SER A 49 15.58 17.04 9.97
N ILE A 50 14.93 15.86 10.04
CA ILE A 50 14.55 15.20 11.31
C ILE A 50 14.54 13.68 11.16
N THR A 51 14.91 12.97 12.24
CA THR A 51 14.77 11.51 12.42
C THR A 51 13.48 11.26 13.22
N ALA A 52 12.35 11.02 12.57
CA ALA A 52 11.13 10.60 13.26
C ALA A 52 11.27 9.13 13.69
N PRO A 53 11.18 8.84 15.01
CA PRO A 53 11.29 7.49 15.51
C PRO A 53 10.04 6.68 15.10
N LEU A 54 10.21 5.38 14.87
CA LEU A 54 9.19 4.31 14.83
C LEU A 54 8.96 3.57 13.50
N SER A 55 9.63 3.94 12.41
CA SER A 55 9.81 2.99 11.28
C SER A 55 8.52 2.60 10.56
N GLY A 56 7.71 3.58 10.20
CA GLY A 56 6.49 3.32 9.44
C GLY A 56 6.76 2.49 8.18
N VAL A 57 6.05 1.38 8.01
CA VAL A 57 6.02 0.63 6.74
C VAL A 57 5.05 1.26 5.73
N SER A 58 4.21 2.18 6.20
CA SER A 58 3.30 3.03 5.44
C SER A 58 3.10 4.34 6.20
N HIS A 59 2.82 5.40 5.47
CA HIS A 59 2.48 6.70 6.01
C HIS A 59 1.41 7.38 5.15
N GLU A 60 0.73 8.36 5.74
CA GLU A 60 -0.26 9.18 5.05
C GLU A 60 -0.27 10.60 5.62
N VAL A 61 -0.56 11.58 4.76
CA VAL A 61 -0.75 12.97 5.19
C VAL A 61 -2.25 13.23 5.38
N PHE A 62 -2.63 13.76 6.53
CA PHE A 62 -4.00 14.17 6.82
C PHE A 62 -4.04 15.65 7.20
N THR A 63 -5.20 16.29 7.04
CA THR A 63 -5.36 17.72 7.30
C THR A 63 -6.61 17.95 8.15
N THR A 64 -6.48 18.75 9.21
CA THR A 64 -7.62 19.15 10.04
C THR A 64 -8.47 20.22 9.34
N GLU A 65 -9.70 20.44 9.81
CA GLU A 65 -10.55 21.52 9.29
C GLU A 65 -9.89 22.91 9.45
N ALA A 66 -9.14 23.11 10.53
CA ALA A 66 -8.33 24.30 10.76
C ALA A 66 -7.08 24.41 9.86
N GLY A 67 -6.86 23.47 8.93
CA GLY A 67 -5.75 23.49 7.97
C GLY A 67 -4.42 22.98 8.51
N LYS A 68 -4.37 22.41 9.72
CA LYS A 68 -3.14 21.81 10.25
C LYS A 68 -2.89 20.49 9.55
N ARG A 69 -1.64 20.25 9.11
CA ARG A 69 -1.24 19.03 8.41
C ARG A 69 -0.53 18.08 9.37
N GLY A 70 -0.93 16.83 9.35
CA GLY A 70 -0.32 15.75 10.11
C GLY A 70 0.24 14.68 9.20
N PHE A 71 1.22 13.96 9.72
CA PHE A 71 1.86 12.81 9.10
C PHE A 71 1.64 11.60 10.01
N ALA A 72 0.77 10.70 9.60
CA ALA A 72 0.47 9.47 10.32
C ALA A 72 1.33 8.33 9.80
N THR A 73 1.85 7.46 10.68
CA THR A 73 2.67 6.31 10.27
C THR A 73 2.15 5.02 10.88
N ALA A 74 2.07 3.96 10.07
CA ALA A 74 1.79 2.59 10.50
C ALA A 74 3.11 1.81 10.64
N SER A 75 3.45 1.38 11.84
CA SER A 75 4.73 0.71 12.14
C SER A 75 4.54 -0.76 12.46
N TYR A 76 4.95 -1.64 11.54
CA TYR A 76 4.81 -3.09 11.67
C TYR A 76 5.60 -3.65 12.85
N ASN A 77 6.93 -3.50 12.86
CA ASN A 77 7.79 -4.14 13.86
C ASN A 77 7.62 -3.57 15.27
N GLN A 78 7.26 -2.28 15.34
CA GLN A 78 7.07 -1.56 16.59
C GLN A 78 5.64 -1.69 17.12
N SER A 79 4.67 -2.20 16.34
CA SER A 79 3.26 -2.23 16.75
C SER A 79 2.79 -0.84 17.20
N ALA A 80 3.05 0.18 16.36
CA ALA A 80 2.85 1.58 16.73
C ALA A 80 2.26 2.44 15.61
N ILE A 81 1.36 3.32 16.01
CA ILE A 81 0.91 4.49 15.23
C ILE A 81 1.71 5.69 15.73
N SER A 82 2.27 6.49 14.83
CA SER A 82 2.85 7.79 15.16
C SER A 82 2.07 8.88 14.46
N VAL A 83 1.82 9.99 15.16
CA VAL A 83 1.25 11.22 14.61
C VAL A 83 2.28 12.32 14.78
N ILE A 84 2.69 12.92 13.66
CA ILE A 84 3.73 13.92 13.61
C ILE A 84 3.17 15.17 12.93
N GLY A 85 3.50 16.36 13.44
CA GLY A 85 3.16 17.61 12.76
C GLY A 85 3.91 17.74 11.44
N LEU A 86 3.24 18.22 10.39
CA LEU A 86 3.85 18.49 9.09
C LEU A 86 3.82 20.00 8.83
N GLY A 87 5.00 20.62 8.88
CA GLY A 87 5.20 22.04 8.62
C GLY A 87 4.84 22.44 7.19
N GLU A 88 4.60 23.73 6.95
CA GLU A 88 4.32 24.28 5.62
C GLU A 88 5.48 24.05 4.63
N ASP A 89 6.71 24.00 5.14
CA ASP A 89 7.94 23.70 4.41
C ASP A 89 8.16 22.19 4.18
N GLY A 90 7.26 21.34 4.68
CA GLY A 90 7.35 19.88 4.62
C GLY A 90 8.28 19.25 5.66
N ALA A 91 8.78 20.04 6.64
CA ALA A 91 9.49 19.49 7.79
C ALA A 91 8.53 18.68 8.69
N LEU A 92 9.05 17.61 9.29
CA LEU A 92 8.33 16.79 10.27
C LEU A 92 8.70 17.25 11.67
N ASP A 93 7.72 17.55 12.53
CA ASP A 93 7.95 17.90 13.93
C ASP A 93 8.35 16.67 14.78
N GLU A 94 8.54 16.87 16.09
CA GLU A 94 8.55 15.77 17.05
C GLU A 94 7.18 15.07 17.09
N PRO A 95 7.11 13.75 17.37
CA PRO A 95 5.85 13.03 17.47
C PRO A 95 4.91 13.66 18.50
N LEU A 96 3.71 14.04 18.06
CA LEU A 96 2.64 14.59 18.88
C LEU A 96 1.92 13.49 19.68
N GLN A 97 1.85 12.28 19.11
CA GLN A 97 1.24 11.11 19.74
C GLN A 97 1.87 9.83 19.23
N ILE A 98 2.09 8.87 20.13
CA ILE A 98 2.46 7.50 19.80
C ILE A 98 1.43 6.57 20.44
N ILE A 99 0.73 5.78 19.62
CA ILE A 99 -0.27 4.80 20.07
C ILE A 99 0.33 3.42 19.85
N ARG A 100 0.25 2.54 20.86
CA ARG A 100 0.66 1.13 20.76
C ARG A 100 -0.58 0.27 20.94
N PRO A 101 -1.25 -0.13 19.85
CA PRO A 101 -2.50 -0.85 19.97
C PRO A 101 -2.31 -2.19 20.68
N THR A 102 -3.26 -2.53 21.54
CA THR A 102 -3.32 -3.84 22.19
C THR A 102 -4.34 -4.73 21.47
N LEU A 103 -4.16 -6.05 21.60
CA LEU A 103 -5.13 -7.04 21.16
C LEU A 103 -5.64 -7.79 22.40
N GLU A 104 -6.95 -8.02 22.48
CA GLU A 104 -7.55 -8.82 23.55
C GLU A 104 -7.22 -10.31 23.39
N THR A 105 -7.15 -10.77 22.14
CA THR A 105 -6.81 -12.14 21.74
C THR A 105 -5.82 -12.12 20.59
N THR A 106 -4.94 -13.11 20.53
CA THR A 106 -4.05 -13.34 19.38
C THR A 106 -4.83 -13.94 18.21
N GLY A 107 -4.41 -13.64 16.99
CA GLY A 107 -4.97 -14.26 15.78
C GLY A 107 -4.54 -15.73 15.62
N PRO A 108 -5.18 -16.51 14.73
CA PRO A 108 -4.91 -17.93 14.57
C PRO A 108 -3.53 -18.24 13.97
N VAL A 109 -2.93 -17.30 13.24
CA VAL A 109 -1.56 -17.46 12.68
C VAL A 109 -0.56 -16.88 13.68
N ILE A 110 -0.31 -17.59 14.78
CA ILE A 110 0.47 -17.09 15.93
C ILE A 110 1.83 -16.49 15.55
N SER A 111 2.54 -17.07 14.58
CA SER A 111 3.84 -16.53 14.12
C SER A 111 3.76 -15.16 13.45
N ARG A 112 2.56 -14.70 13.09
CA ARG A 112 2.28 -13.45 12.38
C ARG A 112 1.20 -12.60 13.05
N GLN A 113 0.58 -13.09 14.13
CA GLN A 113 -0.61 -12.50 14.77
C GLN A 113 -0.58 -12.62 16.29
N ASP A 114 0.62 -12.60 16.89
CA ASP A 114 0.81 -12.59 18.35
C ASP A 114 0.61 -11.20 18.98
N ARG A 115 0.53 -10.14 18.17
CA ARG A 115 0.27 -8.75 18.55
C ARG A 115 -0.20 -7.95 17.34
N SER A 116 -0.47 -6.66 17.53
CA SER A 116 -0.80 -5.75 16.42
C SER A 116 0.39 -5.59 15.47
N TYR A 117 0.12 -5.65 14.17
CA TYR A 117 1.08 -5.46 13.09
C TYR A 117 0.48 -4.51 12.05
N LEU A 118 0.58 -3.22 12.32
CA LEU A 118 0.07 -2.18 11.44
C LEU A 118 0.86 -2.14 10.14
N HIS A 119 0.16 -2.24 9.01
CA HIS A 119 0.79 -2.42 7.71
C HIS A 119 0.47 -1.32 6.70
N GLN A 120 -0.67 -0.64 6.84
CA GLN A 120 -1.02 0.51 6.01
C GLN A 120 -1.77 1.54 6.84
N VAL A 121 -1.61 2.81 6.49
CA VAL A 121 -2.50 3.91 6.86
C VAL A 121 -2.99 4.58 5.58
N LEU A 122 -4.26 4.91 5.54
CA LEU A 122 -4.93 5.66 4.49
C LEU A 122 -5.78 6.75 5.13
N VAL A 123 -6.03 7.82 4.40
CA VAL A 123 -7.10 8.78 4.71
C VAL A 123 -8.31 8.38 3.89
N ASP A 124 -9.48 8.32 4.53
CA ASP A 124 -10.71 8.00 3.83
C ASP A 124 -11.06 9.09 2.79
N PRO A 125 -11.91 8.79 1.79
CA PRO A 125 -12.21 9.75 0.72
C PRO A 125 -12.81 11.09 1.16
N LYS A 126 -13.39 11.19 2.35
CA LYS A 126 -13.89 12.47 2.90
C LYS A 126 -12.84 13.24 3.69
N GLY A 127 -11.72 12.61 4.06
CA GLY A 127 -10.71 13.25 4.89
C GLY A 127 -11.14 13.41 6.34
N GLU A 128 -11.91 12.47 6.88
CA GLU A 128 -12.47 12.48 8.23
C GLU A 128 -11.82 11.41 9.14
N TYR A 129 -11.25 10.35 8.54
CA TYR A 129 -10.76 9.17 9.24
C TYR A 129 -9.42 8.68 8.67
N LEU A 130 -8.54 8.26 9.57
CA LEU A 130 -7.42 7.40 9.27
C LEU A 130 -7.91 5.95 9.33
N VAL A 131 -7.66 5.21 8.25
CA VAL A 131 -8.02 3.81 8.07
C VAL A 131 -6.74 2.99 8.05
N MET A 132 -6.53 2.17 9.08
CA MET A 132 -5.26 1.46 9.30
C MET A 132 -5.43 -0.04 9.29
N ASN A 133 -4.77 -0.71 8.36
CA ASN A 133 -4.79 -2.17 8.29
C ASN A 133 -3.87 -2.76 9.36
N ASP A 134 -4.43 -3.56 10.26
CA ASP A 134 -3.72 -4.29 11.31
C ASP A 134 -3.70 -5.78 10.99
N LEU A 135 -2.62 -6.22 10.34
CA LEU A 135 -2.42 -7.61 9.94
C LEU A 135 -2.49 -8.56 11.15
N GLY A 136 -1.89 -8.13 12.26
CA GLY A 136 -1.80 -8.95 13.46
C GLY A 136 -3.11 -9.08 14.20
N GLY A 137 -3.96 -8.06 14.10
CA GLY A 137 -5.23 -7.96 14.81
C GLY A 137 -6.48 -8.38 14.03
N ASP A 138 -6.33 -8.87 12.79
CA ASP A 138 -7.43 -9.17 11.85
C ASP A 138 -8.48 -8.06 11.82
N ARG A 139 -8.02 -6.83 11.65
CA ARG A 139 -8.91 -5.67 11.67
C ARG A 139 -8.37 -4.51 10.84
N VAL A 140 -9.29 -3.64 10.44
CA VAL A 140 -8.97 -2.30 9.95
C VAL A 140 -9.41 -1.31 11.02
N ARG A 141 -8.45 -0.63 11.63
CA ARG A 141 -8.66 0.34 12.70
C ARG A 141 -9.08 1.67 12.10
N ILE A 142 -10.05 2.32 12.73
CA ILE A 142 -10.59 3.60 12.31
C ILE A 142 -10.26 4.60 13.39
N LEU A 143 -9.50 5.64 13.04
CA LEU A 143 -9.17 6.71 13.96
C LEU A 143 -9.63 8.04 13.37
N ASN A 144 -10.23 8.91 14.17
CA ASN A 144 -10.49 10.29 13.77
C ASN A 144 -9.64 11.27 14.59
N TRP A 145 -9.64 12.52 14.16
CA TRP A 145 -9.02 13.65 14.82
C TRP A 145 -10.04 14.76 15.04
N ASP A 146 -9.67 15.74 15.87
CA ASP A 146 -10.48 16.93 16.13
C ASP A 146 -10.26 17.99 15.04
N ALA A 147 -11.27 18.83 14.78
CA ALA A 147 -11.23 19.87 13.75
C ALA A 147 -10.02 20.82 13.89
N GLU A 148 -9.57 21.06 15.12
CA GLU A 148 -8.48 21.99 15.44
C GLU A 148 -7.14 21.29 15.71
N ASN A 149 -7.12 19.99 15.98
CA ASN A 149 -5.96 19.32 16.55
C ASN A 149 -5.63 17.99 15.86
N LEU A 150 -4.35 17.79 15.55
CA LEU A 150 -3.83 16.54 14.97
C LEU A 150 -3.85 15.36 15.94
N ALA A 151 -3.84 15.64 17.25
CA ALA A 151 -3.81 14.68 18.33
C ALA A 151 -4.52 15.25 19.58
N PRO A 152 -5.06 14.39 20.48
CA PRO A 152 -5.06 12.93 20.39
C PRO A 152 -6.06 12.42 19.34
N LEU A 153 -5.65 11.39 18.60
CA LEU A 153 -6.58 10.60 17.80
C LEU A 153 -7.53 9.80 18.70
N THR A 154 -8.76 9.61 18.25
CA THR A 154 -9.75 8.73 18.90
C THR A 154 -10.00 7.52 18.02
N GLU A 155 -9.84 6.32 18.57
CA GLU A 155 -10.14 5.06 17.88
C GLU A 155 -11.64 4.74 17.99
N LEU A 156 -12.26 4.44 16.85
CA LEU A 156 -13.68 4.09 16.70
C LEU A 156 -13.85 2.57 16.51
N GLU A 157 -15.09 2.11 16.35
CA GLU A 157 -15.34 0.69 16.06
C GLU A 157 -14.61 0.27 14.77
N PRO A 158 -13.72 -0.74 14.83
CA PRO A 158 -12.97 -1.17 13.67
C PRO A 158 -13.83 -2.08 12.78
N LEU A 159 -13.43 -2.20 11.52
CA LEU A 159 -13.81 -3.37 10.72
C LEU A 159 -13.03 -4.57 11.26
N ARG A 160 -13.73 -5.63 11.66
CA ARG A 160 -13.13 -6.93 11.99
C ARG A 160 -13.15 -7.80 10.74
N THR A 161 -11.98 -8.19 10.24
CA THR A 161 -11.86 -9.08 9.08
C THR A 161 -11.96 -10.54 9.54
N ASP A 162 -11.99 -11.47 8.60
CA ASP A 162 -12.03 -12.89 8.95
C ASP A 162 -10.76 -13.31 9.71
N ALA A 163 -10.90 -14.24 10.64
CA ALA A 163 -9.77 -14.72 11.44
C ALA A 163 -8.69 -15.35 10.55
N GLY A 164 -7.45 -14.91 10.72
CA GLY A 164 -6.30 -15.32 9.92
C GLY A 164 -6.21 -14.66 8.54
N SER A 165 -7.02 -13.63 8.27
CA SER A 165 -6.93 -12.86 7.02
C SER A 165 -5.62 -12.09 6.91
N GLY A 166 -5.25 -11.39 7.98
CA GLY A 166 -4.09 -10.50 8.01
C GLY A 166 -4.19 -9.37 6.98
N PRO A 167 -5.11 -8.40 7.15
CA PRO A 167 -5.26 -7.28 6.22
C PRO A 167 -3.95 -6.50 6.10
N ARG A 168 -3.46 -6.32 4.88
CA ARG A 168 -2.15 -5.72 4.61
C ARG A 168 -2.29 -4.35 3.97
N HIS A 169 -2.51 -4.30 2.66
CA HIS A 169 -2.78 -3.07 1.91
C HIS A 169 -4.22 -3.12 1.36
N GLY A 170 -4.80 -1.95 1.13
CA GLY A 170 -6.11 -1.77 0.56
C GLY A 170 -6.21 -0.45 -0.19
N VAL A 171 -7.33 -0.30 -0.89
CA VAL A 171 -7.67 0.87 -1.70
C VAL A 171 -9.17 1.16 -1.58
N PHE A 172 -9.51 2.44 -1.57
CA PHE A 172 -10.90 2.87 -1.71
C PHE A 172 -11.31 2.85 -3.18
N TRP A 173 -12.54 2.43 -3.45
CA TRP A 173 -13.10 2.40 -4.78
C TRP A 173 -14.54 2.91 -4.77
N LYS A 174 -14.84 3.81 -5.71
CA LYS A 174 -16.18 4.33 -5.95
C LYS A 174 -16.59 3.96 -7.37
N PRO A 175 -17.70 3.26 -7.60
CA PRO A 175 -18.19 3.00 -8.94
C PRO A 175 -18.52 4.31 -9.65
N ALA A 176 -18.27 4.39 -10.95
CA ALA A 176 -18.55 5.60 -11.73
C ALA A 176 -20.05 5.93 -11.83
N THR A 177 -20.93 4.95 -11.56
CA THR A 177 -22.38 5.08 -11.75
C THR A 177 -23.17 5.16 -10.44
N SER A 178 -22.52 5.23 -9.28
CA SER A 178 -23.21 5.35 -7.99
C SER A 178 -22.39 6.13 -6.96
N ASP A 179 -23.04 6.49 -5.86
CA ASP A 179 -22.39 7.09 -4.70
C ASP A 179 -21.87 6.07 -3.68
N ASP A 180 -21.94 4.77 -4.02
CA ASP A 180 -21.44 3.71 -3.16
C ASP A 180 -19.93 3.81 -3.00
N LEU A 181 -19.45 3.54 -1.80
CA LEU A 181 -18.02 3.48 -1.50
C LEU A 181 -17.67 2.08 -1.03
N TYR A 182 -16.59 1.55 -1.58
CA TYR A 182 -16.04 0.26 -1.23
C TYR A 182 -14.59 0.40 -0.77
N TYR A 183 -14.17 -0.55 0.04
CA TYR A 183 -12.78 -0.78 0.40
C TYR A 183 -12.39 -2.18 -0.03
N PHE A 184 -11.42 -2.25 -0.95
CA PHE A 184 -10.76 -3.50 -1.30
C PHE A 184 -9.52 -3.65 -0.45
N VAL A 185 -9.33 -4.81 0.17
CA VAL A 185 -8.17 -5.08 1.03
C VAL A 185 -7.67 -6.49 0.79
N VAL A 186 -6.34 -6.65 0.74
CA VAL A 186 -5.73 -7.97 0.64
C VAL A 186 -5.46 -8.54 2.02
N GLY A 187 -5.89 -9.78 2.23
CA GLY A 187 -5.41 -10.60 3.33
C GLY A 187 -4.08 -11.25 2.94
N GLU A 188 -2.99 -10.76 3.52
CA GLU A 188 -1.65 -11.32 3.27
C GLU A 188 -1.61 -12.80 3.67
N LEU A 189 -2.26 -13.16 4.78
CA LEU A 189 -2.15 -14.48 5.37
C LEU A 189 -3.17 -15.45 4.78
N SER A 190 -4.42 -15.01 4.58
CA SER A 190 -5.45 -15.84 3.95
C SER A 190 -5.23 -16.04 2.46
N GLN A 191 -4.51 -15.13 1.80
CA GLN A 191 -4.28 -15.10 0.36
C GLN A 191 -5.52 -14.68 -0.45
N TYR A 192 -6.42 -13.90 0.17
CA TYR A 192 -7.70 -13.46 -0.41
C TYR A 192 -7.74 -11.95 -0.60
N VAL A 193 -8.50 -11.51 -1.61
CA VAL A 193 -8.94 -10.12 -1.77
C VAL A 193 -10.35 -10.01 -1.22
N TYR A 194 -10.59 -9.03 -0.36
CA TYR A 194 -11.87 -8.79 0.28
C TYR A 194 -12.45 -7.45 -0.20
N SER A 195 -13.78 -7.40 -0.33
CA SER A 195 -14.54 -6.18 -0.66
C SER A 195 -15.52 -5.87 0.46
N TYR A 196 -15.46 -4.65 0.97
CA TYR A 196 -16.38 -4.13 1.98
C TYR A 196 -17.06 -2.86 1.48
N LYS A 197 -18.38 -2.81 1.49
CA LYS A 197 -19.13 -1.56 1.28
C LYS A 197 -19.11 -0.73 2.55
N ILE A 198 -18.82 0.56 2.42
CA ILE A 198 -18.70 1.52 3.50
C ILE A 198 -19.96 2.38 3.57
N THR A 199 -20.46 2.62 4.78
CA THR A 199 -21.48 3.63 5.04
C THR A 199 -21.00 4.55 6.16
N TYR A 200 -21.01 5.86 5.88
CA TYR A 200 -20.72 6.90 6.87
C TYR A 200 -21.92 7.07 7.81
N THR A 201 -21.65 7.16 9.10
CA THR A 201 -22.64 7.37 10.15
C THR A 201 -22.11 8.38 11.17
N ASP A 202 -22.98 8.91 12.03
CA ASP A 202 -22.57 9.82 13.10
C ASP A 202 -21.57 9.18 14.09
N ALA A 203 -21.50 7.84 14.13
CA ALA A 203 -20.59 7.08 15.00
C ALA A 203 -19.28 6.65 14.30
N GLY A 204 -19.07 7.03 13.04
CA GLY A 204 -17.92 6.61 12.23
C GLY A 204 -18.31 5.80 11.00
N LEU A 205 -17.46 4.85 10.64
CA LEU A 205 -17.61 4.02 9.45
C LEU A 205 -18.24 2.67 9.79
N THR A 206 -19.27 2.28 9.04
CA THR A 206 -19.84 0.93 9.08
C THR A 206 -19.51 0.17 7.80
N TRP A 207 -19.37 -1.14 7.92
CA TRP A 207 -18.79 -1.99 6.89
C TRP A 207 -19.68 -3.20 6.66
N THR A 208 -19.98 -3.50 5.40
CA THR A 208 -20.66 -4.73 5.00
C THR A 208 -19.73 -5.50 4.08
N LYS A 209 -19.35 -6.73 4.44
CA LYS A 209 -18.60 -7.63 3.54
C LYS A 209 -19.50 -7.96 2.34
N ILE A 210 -19.05 -7.60 1.14
CA ILE A 210 -19.80 -7.83 -0.10
C ILE A 210 -19.27 -9.05 -0.83
N PHE A 211 -17.95 -9.21 -0.84
CA PHE A 211 -17.30 -10.22 -1.65
C PHE A 211 -15.95 -10.63 -1.06
N GLU A 212 -15.52 -11.83 -1.42
CA GLU A 212 -14.15 -12.30 -1.24
C GLU A 212 -13.79 -13.25 -2.38
N ILE A 213 -12.51 -13.27 -2.74
CA ILE A 213 -11.99 -14.18 -3.77
C ILE A 213 -10.53 -14.52 -3.44
N PRO A 214 -10.07 -15.77 -3.65
CA PRO A 214 -8.64 -16.06 -3.61
C PRO A 214 -7.91 -15.13 -4.57
N GLY A 215 -6.77 -14.56 -4.20
CA GLY A 215 -6.04 -13.64 -5.06
C GLY A 215 -5.60 -14.28 -6.39
N LEU A 216 -5.48 -15.61 -6.43
CA LEU A 216 -5.18 -16.37 -7.66
C LEU A 216 -6.44 -16.81 -8.43
N GLY A 217 -7.64 -16.54 -7.91
CA GLY A 217 -8.95 -16.88 -8.48
C GLY A 217 -9.33 -18.37 -8.40
N PHE A 218 -8.59 -19.19 -7.65
CA PHE A 218 -8.93 -20.59 -7.43
C PHE A 218 -8.71 -20.98 -5.97
N GLU A 219 -9.69 -21.68 -5.41
CA GLU A 219 -9.69 -22.09 -4.01
C GLU A 219 -8.84 -23.35 -3.78
N ASN A 220 -8.18 -23.42 -2.63
CA ASN A 220 -7.54 -24.61 -2.08
C ASN A 220 -6.47 -25.30 -2.96
N GLU A 221 -6.00 -24.70 -4.04
CA GLU A 221 -4.91 -25.28 -4.85
C GLU A 221 -3.51 -24.87 -4.38
N VAL A 222 -3.40 -23.77 -3.63
CA VAL A 222 -2.13 -23.30 -3.06
C VAL A 222 -2.23 -23.43 -1.54
N PRO A 223 -1.28 -24.12 -0.88
CA PRO A 223 -1.28 -24.22 0.58
C PRO A 223 -1.37 -22.85 1.24
N ALA A 224 -2.06 -22.77 2.38
CA ALA A 224 -2.12 -21.54 3.15
C ALA A 224 -0.71 -21.00 3.45
N LEU A 225 -0.55 -19.67 3.45
CA LEU A 225 0.72 -18.98 3.73
C LEU A 225 1.85 -19.22 2.71
N THR A 226 1.57 -19.75 1.52
CA THR A 226 2.58 -20.00 0.47
C THR A 226 2.45 -19.12 -0.77
N SER A 227 1.45 -18.24 -0.79
CA SER A 227 1.22 -17.18 -1.77
C SER A 227 0.78 -15.89 -1.05
N PRO A 228 1.56 -15.36 -0.10
CA PRO A 228 1.14 -14.18 0.65
C PRO A 228 0.94 -12.96 -0.26
N LEU A 229 -0.27 -12.39 -0.26
CA LEU A 229 -0.56 -11.18 -1.02
C LEU A 229 0.26 -10.02 -0.48
N SER A 230 0.62 -9.09 -1.37
CA SER A 230 1.38 -7.90 -1.00
C SER A 230 0.65 -6.64 -1.42
N GLU A 231 0.93 -6.14 -2.60
CA GLU A 231 0.42 -4.85 -3.05
C GLU A 231 -0.93 -5.01 -3.72
N ILE A 232 -1.74 -3.96 -3.62
CA ILE A 232 -3.03 -3.84 -4.29
C ILE A 232 -3.15 -2.43 -4.81
N ALA A 233 -3.45 -2.28 -6.10
CA ALA A 233 -3.65 -0.98 -6.69
C ALA A 233 -4.83 -0.98 -7.66
N LEU A 234 -5.55 0.13 -7.63
CA LEU A 234 -6.61 0.45 -8.57
C LEU A 234 -6.00 1.09 -9.81
N SER A 235 -6.45 0.70 -11.00
CA SER A 235 -6.05 1.37 -12.23
C SER A 235 -6.60 2.80 -12.29
N PRO A 236 -5.90 3.77 -12.91
CA PRO A 236 -6.36 5.15 -13.01
C PRO A 236 -7.73 5.32 -13.69
N ASP A 237 -8.09 4.40 -14.59
CA ASP A 237 -9.40 4.33 -15.26
C ASP A 237 -10.55 3.84 -14.35
N ASN A 238 -10.25 3.47 -13.09
CA ASN A 238 -11.18 3.01 -12.06
C ASN A 238 -11.92 1.69 -12.38
N LYS A 239 -11.38 0.88 -13.29
CA LYS A 239 -12.04 -0.35 -13.78
C LYS A 239 -11.39 -1.66 -13.31
N PHE A 240 -10.10 -1.62 -12.96
CA PHE A 240 -9.32 -2.83 -12.71
C PHE A 240 -8.55 -2.74 -11.41
N LEU A 241 -8.42 -3.90 -10.77
CA LEU A 241 -7.67 -4.06 -9.53
C LEU A 241 -6.51 -5.01 -9.80
N ILE A 242 -5.29 -4.59 -9.49
CA ILE A 242 -4.09 -5.40 -9.64
C ILE A 242 -3.62 -5.80 -8.24
N VAL A 243 -3.20 -7.05 -8.06
CA VAL A 243 -2.69 -7.59 -6.79
C VAL A 243 -1.38 -8.33 -7.04
N SER A 244 -0.40 -8.15 -6.15
CA SER A 244 0.85 -8.90 -6.21
C SER A 244 0.88 -10.08 -5.23
N HIS A 245 1.46 -11.18 -5.68
CA HIS A 245 1.66 -12.40 -4.90
C HIS A 245 3.15 -12.63 -4.70
N ARG A 246 3.55 -13.06 -3.51
CA ARG A 246 4.94 -13.48 -3.26
C ARG A 246 5.01 -14.99 -3.14
N ASP A 247 6.18 -15.53 -3.44
CA ASP A 247 6.57 -16.93 -3.24
C ASP A 247 5.73 -17.95 -4.05
N VAL A 248 5.09 -17.50 -5.14
CA VAL A 248 4.24 -18.34 -6.00
C VAL A 248 4.48 -18.07 -7.47
N SER A 249 4.93 -19.12 -8.15
CA SER A 249 5.22 -19.12 -9.58
C SER A 249 4.56 -20.30 -10.29
N PHE A 250 4.13 -20.06 -11.52
CA PHE A 250 3.54 -21.08 -12.39
C PHE A 250 4.44 -21.39 -13.59
N THR A 251 5.76 -21.28 -13.44
CA THR A 251 6.75 -21.50 -14.52
C THR A 251 6.48 -22.75 -15.36
N ASN A 252 6.08 -23.84 -14.72
CA ASN A 252 5.87 -25.15 -15.37
C ASN A 252 4.39 -25.44 -15.70
N SER A 253 3.47 -24.51 -15.43
CA SER A 253 2.05 -24.72 -15.70
C SER A 253 1.75 -24.44 -17.17
N THR A 254 1.27 -25.43 -17.91
CA THR A 254 0.78 -25.25 -19.29
C THR A 254 -0.53 -24.46 -19.36
N LYS A 255 -1.20 -24.23 -18.23
CA LYS A 255 -2.44 -23.46 -18.11
C LYS A 255 -2.22 -22.02 -17.65
N ARG A 256 -1.24 -21.80 -16.76
CA ARG A 256 -1.03 -20.52 -16.05
C ARG A 256 0.29 -19.82 -16.39
N ALA A 257 1.30 -20.59 -16.78
CA ALA A 257 2.57 -20.18 -17.39
C ALA A 257 3.17 -18.81 -16.96
N SER A 258 3.18 -18.44 -15.67
CA SER A 258 3.70 -17.13 -15.21
C SER A 258 5.23 -17.00 -15.22
N GLY A 259 5.94 -17.85 -15.99
CA GLY A 259 7.40 -17.85 -16.12
C GLY A 259 8.14 -18.10 -14.79
N PRO A 260 9.48 -18.02 -14.75
CA PRO A 260 10.29 -18.11 -13.53
C PRO A 260 10.21 -16.81 -12.70
N SER A 261 8.99 -16.41 -12.35
CA SER A 261 8.68 -15.23 -11.56
C SER A 261 7.49 -15.47 -10.65
N ASP A 262 7.39 -14.64 -9.62
CA ASP A 262 6.18 -14.53 -8.82
C ASP A 262 5.03 -13.89 -9.61
N THR A 263 3.80 -14.03 -9.12
CA THR A 263 2.59 -13.76 -9.91
C THR A 263 1.96 -12.39 -9.59
N LEU A 264 1.41 -11.75 -10.62
CA LEU A 264 0.45 -10.66 -10.50
C LEU A 264 -0.93 -11.14 -10.94
N SER A 265 -1.98 -10.69 -10.26
CA SER A 265 -3.37 -10.96 -10.61
C SER A 265 -4.05 -9.66 -11.01
N THR A 266 -4.79 -9.68 -12.11
CA THR A 266 -5.63 -8.55 -12.56
C THR A 266 -7.09 -8.95 -12.50
N PHE A 267 -7.90 -8.13 -11.85
CA PHE A 267 -9.35 -8.31 -11.72
C PHE A 267 -10.11 -7.18 -12.41
N ALA A 268 -11.23 -7.50 -13.06
CA ALA A 268 -12.27 -6.52 -13.37
C ALA A 268 -13.07 -6.22 -12.11
N ILE A 269 -13.47 -4.96 -11.94
CA ILE A 269 -14.32 -4.54 -10.83
C ILE A 269 -15.76 -4.37 -11.32
N ASN A 270 -16.68 -5.15 -10.75
CA ASN A 270 -18.10 -5.04 -11.03
C ASN A 270 -18.75 -3.91 -10.23
N GLN A 271 -19.84 -3.35 -10.74
CA GLN A 271 -20.52 -2.18 -10.14
C GLN A 271 -21.01 -2.42 -8.70
N ASP A 272 -21.26 -3.68 -8.34
CA ASP A 272 -21.69 -4.07 -7.00
C ASP A 272 -20.53 -4.27 -6.01
N GLY A 273 -19.27 -4.09 -6.45
CA GLY A 273 -18.07 -4.29 -5.66
C GLY A 273 -17.56 -5.73 -5.64
N THR A 274 -18.07 -6.62 -6.49
CA THR A 274 -17.49 -7.95 -6.73
C THR A 274 -16.34 -7.89 -7.75
N LEU A 275 -15.53 -8.95 -7.81
CA LEU A 275 -14.33 -9.00 -8.65
C LEU A 275 -14.31 -10.25 -9.53
N ASP A 276 -13.95 -10.07 -10.81
CA ASP A 276 -13.72 -11.16 -11.75
C ASP A 276 -12.24 -11.24 -12.13
N LEU A 277 -11.60 -12.40 -11.93
CA LEU A 277 -10.20 -12.58 -12.32
C LEU A 277 -10.08 -12.59 -13.86
N LEU A 278 -9.26 -11.68 -14.40
CA LEU A 278 -9.00 -11.57 -15.84
C LEU A 278 -7.71 -12.23 -16.27
N GLN A 279 -6.66 -12.12 -15.46
CA GLN A 279 -5.32 -12.57 -15.84
C GLN A 279 -4.47 -12.89 -14.60
N LEU A 280 -3.65 -13.93 -14.74
CA LEU A 280 -2.45 -14.14 -13.96
C LEU A 280 -1.24 -13.87 -14.87
N ALA A 281 -0.35 -12.99 -14.45
CA ALA A 281 0.80 -12.56 -15.24
C ALA A 281 2.11 -12.74 -14.46
N PRO A 282 3.24 -12.96 -15.14
CA PRO A 282 4.56 -12.84 -14.51
C PRO A 282 4.74 -11.44 -13.90
N SER A 283 5.27 -11.36 -12.70
CA SER A 283 5.71 -10.08 -12.12
C SER A 283 7.06 -9.62 -12.68
N GLY A 284 7.83 -10.53 -13.29
CA GLY A 284 9.17 -10.26 -13.83
C GLY A 284 10.33 -10.52 -12.86
N GLY A 285 10.04 -11.03 -11.67
CA GLY A 285 11.04 -11.38 -10.65
C GLY A 285 10.39 -12.07 -9.45
N TRP A 286 11.09 -12.11 -8.32
CA TRP A 286 10.66 -12.75 -7.08
C TRP A 286 10.40 -11.72 -5.99
N SER A 287 9.39 -12.02 -5.18
CA SER A 287 8.89 -11.20 -4.09
C SER A 287 8.50 -9.77 -4.52
N PRO A 288 7.50 -9.61 -5.44
CA PRO A 288 7.00 -8.31 -5.89
C PRO A 288 6.21 -7.62 -4.75
N ARG A 289 6.94 -6.98 -3.84
CA ARG A 289 6.38 -6.48 -2.57
C ARG A 289 5.58 -5.18 -2.74
N HIS A 290 5.87 -4.43 -3.79
CA HIS A 290 5.18 -3.19 -4.16
C HIS A 290 5.27 -2.96 -5.67
N PHE A 291 4.28 -2.28 -6.22
CA PHE A 291 4.28 -1.79 -7.60
C PHE A 291 3.50 -0.48 -7.69
N ALA A 292 3.66 0.24 -8.80
CA ALA A 292 2.86 1.43 -9.10
C ALA A 292 2.49 1.46 -10.58
N LEU A 293 1.29 1.98 -10.87
CA LEU A 293 0.87 2.32 -12.22
C LEU A 293 1.27 3.75 -12.53
N ASN A 294 1.58 4.02 -13.79
CA ASN A 294 1.71 5.39 -14.27
C ASN A 294 0.35 6.10 -14.40
N LYS A 295 0.36 7.40 -14.69
CA LYS A 295 -0.88 8.20 -14.73
C LYS A 295 -1.83 7.77 -15.85
N ALA A 296 -1.28 7.36 -17.00
CA ALA A 296 -2.07 6.86 -18.12
C ALA A 296 -2.62 5.43 -17.87
N GLY A 297 -2.03 4.68 -16.94
CA GLY A 297 -2.40 3.31 -16.61
C GLY A 297 -1.96 2.27 -17.64
N ASP A 298 -1.14 2.65 -18.61
CA ASP A 298 -0.59 1.78 -19.66
C ASP A 298 0.80 1.21 -19.29
N LEU A 299 1.38 1.65 -18.17
CA LEU A 299 2.64 1.14 -17.63
C LEU A 299 2.51 0.76 -16.16
N LEU A 300 3.23 -0.30 -15.79
CA LEU A 300 3.28 -0.86 -14.45
C LEU A 300 4.74 -1.09 -14.02
N ALA A 301 5.23 -0.34 -13.04
CA ALA A 301 6.56 -0.60 -12.43
C ALA A 301 6.42 -1.52 -11.23
N VAL A 302 7.04 -2.70 -11.31
CA VAL A 302 7.00 -3.74 -10.27
C VAL A 302 8.36 -3.83 -9.60
N GLY A 303 8.42 -3.60 -8.29
CA GLY A 303 9.64 -3.71 -7.50
C GLY A 303 9.81 -5.09 -6.89
N HIS A 304 10.98 -5.70 -7.09
CA HIS A 304 11.31 -7.03 -6.59
C HIS A 304 12.29 -6.96 -5.42
N GLN A 305 11.83 -7.41 -4.25
CA GLN A 305 12.62 -7.40 -3.02
C GLN A 305 13.88 -8.25 -3.17
N THR A 306 13.74 -9.43 -3.78
CA THR A 306 14.81 -10.44 -3.85
C THR A 306 15.77 -10.18 -5.00
N ASN A 307 15.25 -9.82 -6.17
CA ASN A 307 16.07 -9.57 -7.36
C ASN A 307 16.78 -8.22 -7.34
N LYS A 308 16.32 -7.27 -6.52
CA LYS A 308 16.80 -5.88 -6.52
C LYS A 308 16.54 -5.20 -7.86
N THR A 309 15.39 -5.46 -8.45
CA THR A 309 15.01 -4.94 -9.77
C THR A 309 13.72 -4.15 -9.69
N VAL A 310 13.57 -3.22 -10.63
CA VAL A 310 12.26 -2.71 -11.06
C VAL A 310 12.03 -3.19 -12.48
N VAL A 311 10.94 -3.91 -12.72
CA VAL A 311 10.52 -4.31 -14.06
C VAL A 311 9.33 -3.46 -14.47
N ILE A 312 9.42 -2.85 -15.65
CA ILE A 312 8.32 -2.07 -16.24
C ILE A 312 7.62 -2.95 -17.25
N TRP A 313 6.33 -3.16 -17.02
CA TRP A 313 5.44 -3.87 -17.92
C TRP A 313 4.52 -2.90 -18.65
N GLU A 314 4.23 -3.18 -19.92
CA GLU A 314 3.11 -2.56 -20.61
C GLU A 314 1.80 -3.21 -20.17
N ARG A 315 0.74 -2.41 -20.13
CA ARG A 315 -0.62 -2.82 -19.84
C ARG A 315 -1.53 -2.24 -20.91
N ASP A 316 -2.50 -3.02 -21.35
CA ASP A 316 -3.60 -2.54 -22.16
C ASP A 316 -4.71 -1.95 -21.26
N PRO A 317 -5.00 -0.64 -21.30
CA PRO A 317 -6.03 -0.03 -20.48
C PRO A 317 -7.46 -0.45 -20.84
N GLU A 318 -7.71 -0.94 -22.06
CA GLU A 318 -9.04 -1.38 -22.47
C GLU A 318 -9.37 -2.75 -21.88
N THR A 319 -8.44 -3.69 -21.94
CA THR A 319 -8.65 -5.06 -21.44
C THR A 319 -8.18 -5.26 -20.01
N GLY A 320 -7.36 -4.33 -19.51
CA GLY A 320 -6.71 -4.35 -18.20
C GLY A 320 -5.49 -5.25 -18.10
N LYS A 321 -5.17 -6.01 -19.15
CA LYS A 321 -4.15 -7.06 -19.13
C LYS A 321 -2.74 -6.51 -19.24
N ILE A 322 -1.83 -7.16 -18.54
CA ILE A 322 -0.38 -6.95 -18.65
C ILE A 322 0.11 -7.68 -19.91
N VAL A 323 0.90 -7.00 -20.73
CA VAL A 323 1.55 -7.54 -21.93
C VAL A 323 2.68 -8.47 -21.49
N THR A 324 2.59 -9.76 -21.84
CA THR A 324 3.51 -10.78 -21.32
C THR A 324 4.73 -11.00 -22.23
N ALA A 325 5.66 -11.86 -21.80
CA ALA A 325 6.83 -12.25 -22.61
C ALA A 325 6.48 -12.83 -23.98
N GLU A 326 5.34 -13.52 -24.11
CA GLU A 326 4.87 -14.06 -25.38
C GLU A 326 4.40 -12.94 -26.34
N ASP A 327 4.03 -11.78 -25.79
CA ASP A 327 3.40 -10.66 -26.51
C ASP A 327 4.33 -9.44 -26.71
N GLY A 328 5.55 -9.48 -26.19
CA GLY A 328 6.51 -8.37 -26.29
C GLY A 328 7.49 -8.24 -25.12
N GLY A 329 7.16 -8.86 -23.97
CA GLY A 329 8.00 -8.82 -22.78
C GLY A 329 7.99 -7.47 -22.05
N PRO A 330 8.83 -7.33 -21.01
CA PRO A 330 8.90 -6.09 -20.25
C PRO A 330 9.47 -4.95 -21.10
N ALA A 331 8.89 -3.76 -20.98
CA ALA A 331 9.38 -2.55 -21.64
C ALA A 331 10.75 -2.12 -21.12
N ALA A 332 11.03 -2.36 -19.82
CA ALA A 332 12.33 -2.10 -19.22
C ALA A 332 12.60 -2.98 -18.01
N ILE A 333 13.88 -3.21 -17.73
CA ILE A 333 14.36 -3.85 -16.49
C ILE A 333 15.48 -2.97 -15.94
N ILE A 334 15.34 -2.56 -14.68
CA ILE A 334 16.27 -1.68 -13.98
C ILE A 334 16.84 -2.47 -12.80
N GLU A 335 18.16 -2.60 -12.74
CA GLU A 335 18.86 -3.23 -11.62
C GLU A 335 19.29 -2.18 -10.58
N LEU A 336 19.08 -2.50 -9.30
CA LEU A 336 19.41 -1.65 -8.17
C LEU A 336 20.34 -2.40 -7.20
N SER A 337 21.02 -1.64 -6.34
CA SER A 337 21.99 -2.22 -5.39
C SER A 337 21.34 -2.89 -4.16
N GLY A 338 20.06 -2.62 -3.91
CA GLY A 338 19.34 -3.02 -2.69
C GLY A 338 17.94 -3.55 -2.98
N ALA A 339 17.33 -4.15 -1.95
CA ALA A 339 15.98 -4.70 -2.05
C ALA A 339 14.96 -3.61 -2.40
N VAL A 340 14.09 -3.88 -3.38
CA VAL A 340 13.02 -2.97 -3.77
C VAL A 340 11.74 -3.39 -3.06
N VAL A 341 11.32 -2.56 -2.09
CA VAL A 341 10.15 -2.85 -1.25
C VAL A 341 9.08 -1.77 -1.33
N CYS A 342 9.35 -0.71 -2.07
CA CYS A 342 8.42 0.34 -2.44
C CYS A 342 8.79 0.82 -3.85
N THR A 343 7.78 1.02 -4.67
CA THR A 343 7.90 1.55 -6.03
C THR A 343 6.82 2.61 -6.19
N ILE A 344 7.22 3.84 -6.46
CA ILE A 344 6.31 4.96 -6.72
C ILE A 344 6.53 5.41 -8.15
N TRP A 345 5.43 5.66 -8.86
CA TRP A 345 5.47 6.24 -10.20
C TRP A 345 4.94 7.67 -10.11
N ASP A 346 5.75 8.63 -10.51
CA ASP A 346 5.43 10.06 -10.48
C ASP A 346 5.74 10.66 -11.86
N GLU A 347 4.78 11.39 -12.43
CA GLU A 347 4.80 11.94 -13.80
C GLU A 347 4.42 13.42 -13.84
#